data_AF-A0A243QS40-F1
#
_entry.id   AF-A0A243QS40-F1
#
_cell.length_a   1.000
_cell.length_b   1.000
_cell.length_c   1.000
_cell.angle_alpha   90.00
_cell.angle_beta   90.00
_cell.angle_gamma   90.00
#
_symmetry.space_group_name_H-M   'P 1'
#
loop_
_entity.id
_entity.type
_entity.pdbx_description
1 polymer ?
#
loop_
_entity_poly.entity_id
_entity_poly.type
_entity_poly.pdbx_seq_one_letter_code
_entity_poly.pdbx_strand_id
1 'polypeptide(L)'
;MTVELVMPEQPEPEPDPGRWERLWGSVTGFVSPWKAFGALAAAVTPVPWTGYSAATTWAYTMSEARAMHPALAYAIALGAFGLAVRRLTGRRTLLALWATAVTFFGLVGAFEWFDVVVIITGVGR
;
A
#
# COMPACT_ATOMS: atom_id res chain seq x y z
N MET A 1 0.95 56.78 -33.90
CA MET A 1 1.40 55.58 -33.17
C MET A 1 0.21 55.07 -32.38
N THR A 2 -0.46 54.02 -32.85
CA THR A 2 -1.53 53.36 -32.11
C THR A 2 -0.92 52.24 -31.29
N VAL A 3 -0.96 52.36 -29.97
CA VAL A 3 -0.51 51.31 -29.05
C VAL A 3 -1.59 50.23 -29.07
N GLU A 4 -1.32 49.13 -29.75
CA GLU A 4 -2.17 47.95 -29.75
C GLU A 4 -2.08 47.31 -28.36
N LEU A 5 -3.13 47.48 -27.55
CA LEU A 5 -3.25 46.86 -26.24
C LEU A 5 -3.53 45.37 -26.44
N VAL A 6 -2.45 44.58 -26.49
CA VAL A 6 -2.54 43.11 -26.42
C VAL A 6 -3.07 42.77 -25.03
N MET A 7 -4.30 42.25 -24.97
CA MET A 7 -4.85 41.71 -23.74
C MET A 7 -3.98 40.54 -23.27
N PRO A 8 -3.61 40.45 -21.98
CA PRO A 8 -2.93 39.28 -21.47
C PRO A 8 -3.86 38.08 -21.66
N GLU A 9 -3.37 37.10 -22.40
CA GLU A 9 -4.02 35.82 -22.63
C GLU A 9 -4.41 35.21 -21.27
N GLN A 10 -5.70 34.90 -21.09
CA GLN A 10 -6.14 34.30 -19.83
C GLN A 10 -5.47 32.93 -19.69
N PRO A 11 -4.87 32.60 -18.53
CA PRO A 11 -4.30 31.27 -18.33
C PRO A 11 -5.39 30.23 -18.57
N GLU A 12 -5.16 29.33 -19.54
CA GLU A 12 -6.04 28.17 -19.71
C GLU A 12 -6.11 27.42 -18.38
N PRO A 13 -7.31 27.04 -17.90
CA PRO A 13 -7.43 26.31 -16.65
C PRO A 13 -6.65 25.00 -16.78
N GLU A 14 -5.66 24.81 -15.90
CA GLU A 14 -4.89 23.58 -15.83
C GLU A 14 -5.86 22.39 -15.73
N PRO A 15 -5.67 21.32 -16.54
CA PRO A 15 -6.54 20.17 -16.50
C PRO A 15 -6.65 19.63 -15.07
N ASP A 16 -7.88 19.50 -14.57
CA ASP A 16 -8.12 18.99 -13.23
C ASP A 16 -7.50 17.58 -13.13
N PRO A 17 -6.52 17.34 -12.24
CA PRO A 17 -5.72 16.11 -12.27
C PRO A 17 -6.62 14.88 -12.19
N GLY A 18 -6.28 13.85 -12.96
CA GLY A 18 -7.03 12.60 -12.98
C GLY A 18 -7.10 11.96 -11.60
N ARG A 19 -8.11 11.10 -11.36
CA ARG A 19 -8.25 10.39 -10.06
C ARG A 19 -6.98 9.61 -9.68
N TRP A 20 -6.29 9.05 -10.68
CA TRP A 20 -5.01 8.37 -10.50
C TRP A 20 -3.88 9.32 -10.12
N GLU A 21 -3.78 10.49 -10.76
CA GLU A 21 -2.78 11.51 -10.44
C GLU A 21 -2.99 12.12 -9.07
N ARG A 22 -4.25 12.28 -8.63
CA ARG A 22 -4.53 12.71 -7.24
C ARG A 22 -4.08 11.66 -6.24
N LEU A 23 -4.32 10.38 -6.53
CA LEU A 23 -3.95 9.28 -5.64
C LEU A 23 -2.43 9.11 -5.61
N TRP A 24 -1.78 9.15 -6.77
CA TRP A 24 -0.33 9.09 -6.90
C TRP A 24 0.34 10.31 -6.26
N GLY A 25 -0.14 11.53 -6.55
CA GLY A 25 0.33 12.77 -5.94
C GLY A 25 0.13 12.80 -4.43
N SER A 26 -0.97 12.21 -3.94
CA SER A 26 -1.17 12.00 -2.50
C SER A 26 -0.11 11.06 -1.94
N VAL A 27 0.18 9.93 -2.59
CA VAL A 27 1.17 8.96 -2.12
C VAL A 27 2.60 9.53 -2.17
N THR A 28 3.01 10.12 -3.29
CA THR A 28 4.36 10.67 -3.49
C THR A 28 4.58 11.96 -2.71
N GLY A 29 3.53 12.74 -2.45
CA GLY A 29 3.56 13.92 -1.58
C GLY A 29 3.59 13.55 -0.08
N PHE A 30 3.04 12.39 0.30
CA PHE A 30 2.99 11.96 1.70
C PHE A 30 4.27 11.26 2.16
N VAL A 31 4.96 10.56 1.25
CA VAL A 31 6.17 9.79 1.55
C VAL A 31 7.21 10.02 0.45
N SER A 32 8.44 10.37 0.85
CA SER A 32 9.58 10.42 -0.08
C SER A 32 9.73 9.06 -0.80
N PRO A 33 9.77 9.02 -2.14
CA PRO A 33 9.88 7.77 -2.91
C PRO A 33 11.06 6.90 -2.47
N TRP A 34 12.16 7.51 -2.06
CA TRP A 34 13.35 6.81 -1.56
C TRP A 34 13.11 6.13 -0.21
N LYS A 35 12.32 6.74 0.68
CA LYS A 35 11.92 6.10 1.94
C LYS A 35 10.99 4.91 1.67
N ALA A 36 10.05 5.07 0.74
CA ALA A 36 9.18 3.99 0.27
C ALA A 36 10.00 2.80 -0.24
N PHE A 37 10.92 3.08 -1.16
CA PHE A 37 11.82 2.08 -1.71
C PHE A 37 12.69 1.42 -0.64
N GLY A 38 13.32 2.19 0.25
CA GLY A 38 14.16 1.67 1.32
C GLY A 38 13.39 0.78 2.30
N ALA A 39 12.17 1.14 2.67
CA ALA A 39 11.36 0.32 3.55
C ALA A 39 10.87 -0.96 2.86
N LEU A 40 10.51 -0.88 1.57
CA LEU A 40 10.10 -2.04 0.79
C LEU A 40 11.28 -3.01 0.62
N ALA A 41 12.45 -2.49 0.25
CA ALA A 41 13.69 -3.24 0.16
C ALA A 41 14.00 -3.93 1.50
N ALA A 42 13.96 -3.20 2.62
CA ALA A 42 14.18 -3.76 3.94
C ALA A 42 13.12 -4.80 4.36
N ALA A 43 11.90 -4.74 3.82
CA ALA A 43 10.86 -5.73 4.09
C ALA A 43 11.15 -7.07 3.38
N VAL A 44 11.70 -7.02 2.17
CA VAL A 44 11.97 -8.19 1.31
C VAL A 44 13.42 -8.68 1.37
N THR A 45 14.33 -7.91 1.97
CA THR A 45 15.74 -8.31 2.11
C THR A 45 15.83 -9.51 3.07
N PRO A 46 16.47 -10.61 2.67
CA PRO A 46 16.66 -11.78 3.52
C PRO A 46 17.49 -11.44 4.75
N VAL A 47 17.13 -11.99 5.91
CA VAL A 47 18.00 -11.95 7.08
C VAL A 47 19.12 -12.98 6.87
N PRO A 48 20.41 -12.62 6.99
CA PRO A 48 21.54 -13.47 6.58
C PRO A 48 21.53 -14.89 7.16
N TRP A 49 20.98 -15.06 8.36
CA TRP A 49 21.01 -16.31 9.11
C TRP A 49 19.78 -17.20 8.88
N THR A 50 18.68 -16.62 8.39
CA THR A 50 17.43 -17.35 8.16
C THR A 50 17.19 -17.64 6.68
N GLY A 51 17.76 -16.83 5.78
CA GLY A 51 17.48 -16.89 4.34
C GLY A 51 16.09 -16.35 3.97
N TYR A 52 15.27 -15.97 4.95
CA TYR A 52 13.92 -15.44 4.76
C TYR A 52 13.85 -13.97 5.19
N SER A 53 13.03 -13.20 4.48
CA SER A 53 12.72 -11.81 4.81
C SER A 53 11.55 -11.69 5.79
N ALA A 54 11.40 -10.54 6.43
CA ALA A 54 10.26 -10.28 7.31
C ALA A 54 8.92 -10.37 6.56
N ALA A 55 8.87 -9.87 5.31
CA ALA A 55 7.69 -9.99 4.45
C ALA A 55 7.32 -11.44 4.16
N THR A 56 8.29 -12.27 3.75
CA THR A 56 8.05 -13.68 3.44
C THR A 56 7.64 -14.48 4.68
N THR A 57 8.28 -14.23 5.83
CA THR A 57 7.91 -14.90 7.08
C THR A 57 6.49 -14.56 7.50
N TRP A 58 6.12 -13.27 7.45
CA TRP A 58 4.76 -12.85 7.80
C TRP A 58 3.71 -13.38 6.81
N ALA A 59 4.00 -13.39 5.52
CA ALA A 59 3.13 -13.97 4.49
C ALA A 59 2.91 -15.47 4.71
N TYR A 60 3.98 -16.21 5.03
CA TYR A 60 3.88 -17.63 5.37
C TYR A 60 3.02 -17.84 6.61
N THR A 61 3.25 -17.08 7.69
CA THR A 61 2.44 -17.16 8.93
C THR A 61 0.96 -16.92 8.67
N MET A 62 0.61 -15.94 7.82
CA MET A 62 -0.79 -15.67 7.47
C MET A 62 -1.41 -16.76 6.59
N SER A 63 -0.62 -17.37 5.70
CA SER A 63 -1.06 -18.50 4.89
C SER A 63 -1.36 -19.73 5.76
N GLU A 64 -0.49 -20.05 6.71
CA GLU A 64 -0.73 -21.10 7.72
C GLU A 64 -1.94 -20.79 8.60
N ALA A 65 -2.06 -19.54 9.08
CA ALA A 65 -3.22 -19.11 9.85
C ALA A 65 -4.53 -19.28 9.08
N ARG A 66 -4.51 -19.00 7.77
CA ARG A 66 -5.66 -19.17 6.88
C ARG A 66 -6.03 -20.64 6.74
N ALA A 67 -5.03 -21.52 6.56
CA ALA A 67 -5.26 -22.97 6.46
C ALA A 67 -5.91 -23.53 7.74
N MET A 68 -5.59 -22.98 8.91
CA MET A 68 -6.20 -23.35 10.18
C MET A 68 -7.60 -22.74 10.38
N HIS A 69 -7.75 -21.43 10.13
CA HIS A 69 -9.00 -20.72 10.37
C HIS A 69 -9.10 -19.42 9.53
N PRO A 70 -9.73 -19.47 8.33
CA PRO A 70 -9.71 -18.36 7.37
C PRO A 70 -10.20 -17.03 7.95
N ALA A 71 -11.30 -17.04 8.71
CA ALA A 71 -11.86 -15.85 9.32
C ALA A 71 -10.89 -15.15 10.30
N LEU A 72 -10.13 -15.93 11.08
CA LEU A 72 -9.15 -15.37 12.01
C LEU A 72 -7.93 -14.83 11.26
N ALA A 73 -7.49 -15.53 10.22
CA ALA A 73 -6.39 -15.05 9.37
C ALA A 73 -6.73 -13.68 8.74
N TYR A 74 -7.95 -13.51 8.25
CA TYR A 74 -8.42 -12.22 7.74
C TYR A 74 -8.45 -11.14 8.80
N ALA A 75 -9.00 -11.43 9.98
CA ALA A 75 -9.05 -10.47 11.08
C ALA A 75 -7.64 -10.01 11.51
N ILE A 76 -6.70 -10.95 11.61
CA ILE A 76 -5.30 -10.66 11.99
C ILE A 76 -4.59 -9.89 10.89
N ALA A 77 -4.69 -10.33 9.63
CA ALA A 77 -4.02 -9.68 8.51
C ALA A 77 -4.53 -8.25 8.28
N LEU A 78 -5.87 -8.07 8.24
CA LEU A 78 -6.49 -6.75 8.10
C LEU A 78 -6.23 -5.88 9.33
N GLY A 79 -6.31 -6.45 10.54
CA GLY A 79 -6.05 -5.72 11.78
C GLY A 79 -4.62 -5.21 11.87
N ALA A 80 -3.64 -6.06 11.57
CA ALA A 80 -2.22 -5.70 11.57
C ALA A 80 -1.91 -4.64 10.51
N PHE A 81 -2.43 -4.81 9.29
CA PHE A 81 -2.25 -3.83 8.21
C PHE A 81 -2.92 -2.49 8.55
N GLY A 82 -4.17 -2.51 9.05
CA GLY A 82 -4.90 -1.32 9.47
C GLY A 82 -4.17 -0.57 10.60
N LEU A 83 -3.61 -1.28 11.57
CA LEU A 83 -2.78 -0.69 12.63
C LEU A 83 -1.52 -0.03 12.05
N ALA A 84 -0.83 -0.69 11.12
CA ALA A 84 0.36 -0.17 10.47
C ALA A 84 0.05 1.09 9.65
N VAL A 85 -1.03 1.08 8.86
CA VAL A 85 -1.51 2.25 8.08
C VAL A 85 -1.88 3.40 9.00
N ARG A 86 -2.63 3.15 10.08
CA ARG A 86 -2.96 4.16 11.10
C ARG A 86 -1.69 4.75 11.72
N ARG A 87 -0.69 3.91 11.98
CA ARG A 87 0.59 4.33 12.56
C ARG A 87 1.40 5.18 11.59
N LEU A 88 1.37 4.86 10.30
CA LEU A 88 2.03 5.60 9.22
C LEU A 88 1.38 6.97 8.97
N THR A 89 0.05 7.02 8.99
CA THR A 89 -0.70 8.29 8.88
C THR A 89 -0.46 9.20 10.09
N GLY A 90 -0.40 8.64 11.30
CA GLY A 90 -0.11 9.39 12.52
C GLY A 90 1.35 9.79 12.70
N ARG A 91 2.31 8.93 12.33
CA ARG A 91 3.75 9.28 12.30
C ARG A 91 4.42 8.68 11.08
N ARG A 92 4.92 9.55 10.21
CA ARG A 92 5.55 9.21 8.92
C ARG A 92 7.00 8.71 9.06
N THR A 93 7.20 7.70 9.92
CA THR A 93 8.52 7.12 10.19
C THR A 93 8.83 5.97 9.23
N LEU A 94 10.12 5.73 8.99
CA LEU A 94 10.58 4.61 8.16
C LEU A 94 10.10 3.26 8.71
N LEU A 95 10.08 3.11 10.04
CA LEU A 95 9.58 1.91 10.71
C LEU A 95 8.08 1.69 10.44
N ALA A 96 7.26 2.75 10.48
CA ALA A 96 5.83 2.62 10.19
C ALA A 96 5.61 2.21 8.74
N LEU A 97 6.38 2.79 7.82
CA LEU A 97 6.36 2.45 6.39
C LEU A 97 6.80 0.99 6.15
N TRP A 98 7.87 0.54 6.81
CA TRP A 98 8.36 -0.84 6.75
C TRP A 98 7.33 -1.81 7.31
N ALA A 99 6.72 -1.50 8.45
CA ALA A 99 5.65 -2.31 9.03
C ALA A 99 4.43 -2.39 8.10
N THR A 100 4.06 -1.28 7.44
CA THR A 100 3.00 -1.27 6.42
C THR A 100 3.37 -2.18 5.25
N ALA A 101 4.61 -2.13 4.77
CA ALA A 101 5.07 -3.01 3.69
C ALA A 101 5.02 -4.50 4.10
N VAL A 102 5.59 -4.87 5.25
CA VAL A 102 5.58 -6.26 5.75
C VAL A 102 4.15 -6.77 5.94
N THR A 103 3.29 -6.00 6.61
CA THR A 103 1.90 -6.40 6.86
C THR A 103 1.07 -6.47 5.58
N PHE A 104 1.37 -5.66 4.57
CA PHE A 104 0.77 -5.74 3.24
C PHE A 104 1.08 -7.07 2.55
N PHE A 105 2.33 -7.53 2.57
CA PHE A 105 2.67 -8.86 2.03
C PHE A 105 1.93 -9.99 2.76
N GLY A 106 1.76 -9.86 4.08
CA GLY A 106 0.93 -10.80 4.85
C GLY A 106 -0.54 -10.78 4.47
N LEU A 107 -1.09 -9.59 4.19
CA LEU A 107 -2.45 -9.45 3.69
C LEU A 107 -2.61 -10.18 2.35
N VAL A 108 -1.69 -9.96 1.42
CA VAL A 108 -1.69 -10.67 0.12
C VAL A 108 -1.56 -12.18 0.32
N GLY A 109 -0.71 -12.64 1.24
CA GLY A 109 -0.56 -14.07 1.57
C GLY A 109 -1.79 -14.70 2.24
N ALA A 110 -2.60 -13.91 2.94
CA ALA A 110 -3.83 -14.37 3.59
C ALA A 110 -5.01 -14.52 2.61
N PHE A 111 -5.01 -13.78 1.50
CA PHE A 111 -6.09 -13.75 0.53
C PHE A 111 -5.85 -14.77 -0.59
N GLU A 112 -6.74 -15.75 -0.71
CA GLU A 112 -6.85 -16.55 -1.93
C GLU A 112 -7.75 -15.81 -2.91
N TRP A 113 -7.35 -15.77 -4.18
CA TRP A 113 -8.10 -14.97 -5.16
C TRP A 113 -9.54 -15.45 -5.36
N PHE A 114 -9.76 -16.74 -5.15
CA PHE A 114 -11.09 -17.35 -5.22
C PHE A 114 -12.02 -16.82 -4.13
N ASP A 115 -11.56 -16.59 -2.90
CA ASP A 115 -12.41 -16.07 -1.82
C ASP A 115 -12.91 -14.66 -2.11
N VAL A 116 -12.10 -13.84 -2.77
CA VAL A 116 -12.52 -12.50 -3.21
C VAL A 116 -13.64 -12.62 -4.24
N VAL A 117 -13.54 -13.56 -5.17
CA VAL A 117 -14.62 -13.85 -6.12
C VAL A 117 -15.87 -14.34 -5.38
N VAL A 118 -15.76 -15.27 -4.43
CA VAL A 118 -16.89 -15.76 -3.63
C VAL A 118 -17.55 -14.62 -2.85
N ILE A 119 -16.78 -13.73 -2.23
CA ILE A 119 -17.30 -12.60 -1.46
C ILE A 119 -18.05 -11.61 -2.36
N ILE A 120 -17.52 -11.33 -3.56
CA ILE A 120 -18.12 -10.38 -4.50
C ILE A 120 -19.34 -10.98 -5.22
N THR A 121 -19.25 -12.24 -5.62
CA THR A 121 -20.23 -12.89 -6.51
C THR A 121 -21.23 -13.77 -5.78
N GLY A 122 -20.93 -14.19 -4.55
CA GLY A 122 -21.72 -15.18 -3.80
C GLY A 122 -21.61 -16.61 -4.33
N VAL A 123 -20.85 -16.85 -5.40
CA VAL A 123 -20.73 -18.17 -6.03
C VAL A 123 -19.68 -18.98 -5.27
N GLY A 124 -20.14 -19.96 -4.47
CA GLY A 124 -19.30 -20.94 -3.80
C GLY A 124 -18.81 -22.05 -4.75
N ARG A 125 -17.81 -22.84 -4.30
CA ARG A 125 -17.42 -24.09 -4.97
C ARG A 125 -18.48 -25.16 -4.78
#